data_AF-A0AAU9NY15-F1
#
_entry.id   AF-A0AAU9NY15-F1
#
_cell.length_a   1.000
_cell.length_b   1.000
_cell.length_c   1.000
_cell.angle_alpha   90.00
_cell.angle_beta   90.00
_cell.angle_gamma   90.00
#
_symmetry.space_group_name_H-M   'P 1'
#
loop_
_entity.id
_entity.type
_entity.pdbx_description
1 polymer ?
#
loop_
_entity_poly.entity_id
_entity_poly.type
_entity_poly.pdbx_seq_one_letter_code
_entity_poly.pdbx_strand_id
1 'polypeptide(L)'
;MFGWFMEPCFSGKYPDIMIKNVTGGRLPEFTQEQANLLKGSYDFIGFNYYSSYYATTLKPSQEPSYLTDSLVDKRPEGLDGKLIGPKAAGDWLYSYPPGFYKVLMHIKHTYGDPVILITENGWSEENHNDIEIEVACADIKRIDYHHSHLQYLRDAIRDGVRVVGYFAWSLMDNFEWKDGYSVRFGLFYVDYNDGKYTRYPKNSAIWFMNFLENHKKVSEKKKLHEETMVQSLVSNTRFPVISYLRRLSGRLLRRASGKNEFFRRTFLDCHPSGIHRRCCCLAFSTLPSLPPVDLLPEKGKRDAGSKSPATSSCHHRNPPATSLLPPVNHHYHLLLLAAVISHEAETQ
;
A
#
# COMPACT_ATOMS: atom_id res chain seq x y z
N MET A 1 -6.94 -17.27 -2.84
CA MET A 1 -7.23 -15.82 -2.87
C MET A 1 -6.35 -15.12 -3.90
N PHE A 2 -5.04 -14.99 -3.69
CA PHE A 2 -4.13 -14.31 -4.64
C PHE A 2 -4.20 -14.86 -6.08
N GLY A 3 -4.08 -16.18 -6.26
CA GLY A 3 -4.11 -16.81 -7.58
C GLY A 3 -5.41 -16.62 -8.36
N TRP A 4 -6.53 -16.23 -7.74
CA TRP A 4 -7.77 -15.96 -8.49
C TRP A 4 -7.55 -14.89 -9.56
N PHE A 5 -6.85 -13.81 -9.21
CA PHE A 5 -6.56 -12.73 -10.14
C PHE A 5 -5.19 -12.87 -10.79
N MET A 6 -4.20 -13.40 -10.07
CA MET A 6 -2.85 -13.50 -10.61
C MET A 6 -2.69 -14.59 -11.68
N GLU A 7 -3.34 -15.74 -11.49
CA GLU A 7 -3.20 -16.87 -12.43
C GLU A 7 -3.71 -16.54 -13.84
N PRO A 8 -4.87 -15.88 -14.04
CA PRO A 8 -5.29 -15.44 -15.37
C PRO A 8 -4.29 -14.49 -16.03
N CYS A 9 -3.72 -13.57 -15.26
CA CYS A 9 -2.69 -12.65 -15.76
C CYS A 9 -1.40 -13.39 -16.14
N PHE A 10 -1.06 -14.49 -15.48
CA PHE A 10 0.17 -15.25 -15.74
C PHE A 10 0.01 -16.30 -16.85
N SER A 11 -1.06 -17.09 -16.82
CA SER A 11 -1.25 -18.25 -17.69
C SER A 11 -2.43 -18.12 -18.66
N GLY A 12 -3.31 -17.12 -18.49
CA GLY A 12 -4.54 -16.96 -19.27
C GLY A 12 -5.72 -17.80 -18.77
N LYS A 13 -5.59 -18.47 -17.62
CA LYS A 13 -6.61 -19.36 -17.03
C LYS A 13 -6.77 -19.09 -15.54
N TYR A 14 -7.94 -19.44 -15.00
CA TYR A 14 -8.09 -19.51 -13.54
C TYR A 14 -7.27 -20.66 -12.95
N PRO A 15 -6.96 -20.64 -11.64
CA PRO A 15 -6.34 -21.77 -10.97
C PRO A 15 -7.19 -23.04 -11.12
N ASP A 16 -6.54 -24.19 -11.37
CA ASP A 16 -7.23 -25.48 -11.57
C ASP A 16 -8.17 -25.83 -10.40
N ILE A 17 -7.77 -25.49 -9.17
CA ILE A 17 -8.60 -25.74 -7.99
C ILE A 17 -9.89 -24.91 -7.99
N MET A 18 -9.87 -23.70 -8.57
CA MET A 18 -11.06 -22.87 -8.71
C MET A 18 -11.98 -23.41 -9.81
N ILE A 19 -11.41 -23.82 -10.94
CA ILE A 19 -12.18 -24.45 -12.04
C ILE A 19 -12.88 -25.71 -11.51
N LYS A 20 -12.20 -26.50 -10.67
CA LYS A 20 -12.74 -27.70 -10.06
C LYS A 20 -13.86 -27.41 -9.04
N ASN A 21 -13.65 -26.43 -8.16
CA ASN A 21 -14.53 -26.25 -7.00
C ASN A 21 -15.69 -25.27 -7.25
N VAL A 22 -15.54 -24.29 -8.15
CA VAL A 22 -16.58 -23.29 -8.44
C VAL A 22 -17.51 -23.84 -9.51
N THR A 23 -18.49 -24.63 -9.07
CA THR A 23 -19.43 -25.34 -9.95
C THR A 23 -20.66 -24.51 -10.30
N GLY A 24 -21.49 -25.03 -11.23
CA GLY A 24 -22.79 -24.44 -11.57
C GLY A 24 -22.71 -23.23 -12.50
N GLY A 25 -21.65 -23.12 -13.32
CA GLY A 25 -21.47 -22.01 -14.26
C GLY A 25 -21.16 -20.66 -13.61
N ARG A 26 -20.87 -20.63 -12.30
CA ARG A 26 -20.55 -19.41 -11.53
C ARG A 26 -19.16 -18.86 -11.83
N LEU A 27 -18.28 -19.66 -12.41
CA LEU A 27 -16.98 -19.24 -12.93
C LEU A 27 -17.04 -19.22 -14.46
N PRO A 28 -17.15 -18.05 -15.10
CA PRO A 28 -17.13 -17.94 -16.55
C PRO A 28 -15.80 -18.43 -17.12
N GLU A 29 -15.82 -19.03 -18.29
CA GLU A 29 -14.60 -19.38 -19.02
C GLU A 29 -14.13 -18.22 -19.88
N PHE A 30 -12.81 -18.04 -19.98
CA PHE A 30 -12.24 -17.08 -20.92
C PHE A 30 -12.27 -17.66 -22.34
N THR A 31 -12.69 -16.85 -23.31
CA THR A 31 -12.41 -17.17 -24.71
C THR A 31 -10.90 -17.11 -24.96
N GLN A 32 -10.42 -17.75 -26.03
CA GLN A 32 -9.00 -17.69 -26.39
C GLN A 32 -8.50 -16.25 -26.58
N GLU A 33 -9.34 -15.37 -27.14
CA GLU A 33 -9.03 -13.95 -27.30
C GLU A 33 -8.87 -13.25 -25.95
N GLN A 34 -9.80 -13.48 -25.01
CA GLN A 34 -9.72 -12.91 -23.65
C GLN A 34 -8.50 -13.43 -22.88
N ALA A 35 -8.21 -14.73 -22.97
CA ALA A 35 -7.04 -15.32 -22.34
C ALA A 35 -5.73 -14.69 -22.87
N ASN A 36 -5.65 -14.42 -24.17
CA ASN A 36 -4.50 -13.76 -24.78
C ASN A 36 -4.36 -12.29 -24.35
N LEU A 37 -5.47 -11.60 -24.08
CA LEU A 37 -5.45 -10.23 -23.56
C LEU A 37 -4.97 -10.14 -22.10
N LEU A 38 -5.26 -11.17 -21.29
CA LEU A 38 -4.86 -11.23 -19.88
C LEU A 38 -3.42 -11.69 -19.68
N LYS A 39 -2.97 -12.66 -20.49
CA LYS A 39 -1.65 -13.26 -20.31
C LYS A 39 -0.54 -12.21 -20.52
N GLY A 40 0.20 -11.93 -19.46
CA GLY A 40 1.26 -10.92 -19.44
C GLY A 40 0.75 -9.48 -19.39
N SER A 41 -0.53 -9.24 -19.02
CA SER A 41 -1.14 -7.91 -18.99
C SER A 41 -0.72 -7.06 -17.77
N TYR A 42 0.50 -7.23 -17.28
CA TYR A 42 1.02 -6.53 -16.11
C TYR A 42 2.53 -6.29 -16.25
N ASP A 43 2.96 -5.07 -15.93
CA ASP A 43 4.39 -4.72 -15.88
C ASP A 43 4.97 -4.95 -14.47
N PHE A 44 4.13 -4.84 -13.45
CA PHE A 44 4.43 -5.07 -12.04
C PHE A 44 3.16 -5.49 -11.28
N ILE A 45 3.33 -5.99 -10.06
CA ILE A 45 2.24 -6.36 -9.16
C ILE A 45 2.19 -5.39 -7.99
N GLY A 46 1.04 -4.75 -7.77
CA GLY A 46 0.72 -4.14 -6.49
C GLY A 46 0.29 -5.21 -5.49
N PHE A 47 0.97 -5.29 -4.34
CA PHE A 47 0.71 -6.31 -3.33
C PHE A 47 0.39 -5.69 -1.97
N ASN A 48 -0.82 -5.98 -1.49
CA ASN A 48 -1.28 -5.59 -0.16
C ASN A 48 -1.09 -6.77 0.80
N TYR A 49 -0.23 -6.61 1.80
CA TYR A 49 -0.01 -7.63 2.83
C TYR A 49 -0.31 -7.07 4.20
N TYR A 50 -1.00 -7.86 5.02
CA TYR A 50 -1.38 -7.44 6.38
C TYR A 50 -1.27 -8.55 7.41
N SER A 51 -1.74 -9.75 7.08
CA SER A 51 -1.90 -10.87 8.01
C SER A 51 -1.66 -12.19 7.30
N SER A 52 -1.43 -13.24 8.10
CA SER A 52 -1.53 -14.64 7.69
C SER A 52 -2.55 -15.36 8.56
N TYR A 53 -2.96 -16.55 8.12
CA TYR A 53 -3.90 -17.42 8.81
C TYR A 53 -3.43 -18.87 8.72
N TYR A 54 -3.80 -19.67 9.71
CA TYR A 54 -3.79 -21.12 9.55
C TYR A 54 -4.92 -21.52 8.60
N ALA A 55 -4.71 -22.61 7.88
CA ALA A 55 -5.68 -23.16 6.93
C ALA A 55 -5.87 -24.65 7.22
N THR A 56 -7.12 -25.08 7.27
CA THR A 56 -7.49 -26.50 7.29
C THR A 56 -8.59 -26.77 6.25
N THR A 57 -8.86 -28.05 5.99
CA THR A 57 -9.80 -28.46 4.96
C THR A 57 -11.24 -28.34 5.44
N LEU A 58 -12.10 -27.71 4.63
CA LEU A 58 -13.56 -27.78 4.79
C LEU A 58 -14.15 -28.91 3.94
N LYS A 59 -15.27 -29.45 4.43
CA LYS A 59 -16.11 -30.32 3.62
C LYS A 59 -16.88 -29.48 2.59
N PRO A 60 -17.17 -30.02 1.39
CA PRO A 60 -18.03 -29.36 0.43
C PRO A 60 -19.36 -28.95 1.05
N SER A 61 -19.74 -27.70 0.84
CA SER A 61 -21.05 -27.16 1.25
C SER A 61 -22.13 -27.55 0.24
N GLN A 62 -23.35 -27.77 0.71
CA GLN A 62 -24.53 -27.88 -0.18
C GLN A 62 -24.97 -26.53 -0.73
N GLU A 63 -24.53 -25.43 -0.10
CA GLU A 63 -24.76 -24.05 -0.52
C GLU A 63 -23.42 -23.47 -1.04
N PRO A 64 -23.19 -23.47 -2.36
CA PRO A 64 -21.97 -22.93 -2.95
C PRO A 64 -21.93 -21.40 -2.79
N SER A 65 -20.77 -20.88 -2.39
CA SER A 65 -20.57 -19.46 -2.17
C SER A 65 -19.09 -19.12 -2.24
N TYR A 66 -18.77 -17.83 -2.38
CA TYR A 66 -17.40 -17.34 -2.27
C TYR A 66 -16.66 -17.86 -1.02
N LEU A 67 -17.36 -17.98 0.11
CA LEU A 67 -16.79 -18.44 1.37
C LEU A 67 -16.52 -19.95 1.41
N THR A 68 -17.31 -20.75 0.69
CA THR A 68 -17.28 -22.21 0.75
C THR A 68 -16.52 -22.86 -0.41
N ASP A 69 -16.44 -22.19 -1.57
CA ASP A 69 -15.83 -22.73 -2.79
C ASP A 69 -14.33 -23.05 -2.65
N SER A 70 -13.63 -22.32 -1.77
CA SER A 70 -12.21 -22.60 -1.55
C SER A 70 -11.95 -23.94 -0.86
N LEU A 71 -12.97 -24.53 -0.21
CA LEU A 71 -12.86 -25.70 0.65
C LEU A 71 -11.79 -25.56 1.75
N VAL A 72 -11.54 -24.31 2.18
CA VAL A 72 -10.57 -23.97 3.22
C VAL A 72 -11.25 -23.25 4.37
N ASP A 73 -11.00 -23.74 5.58
CA ASP A 73 -11.31 -23.04 6.82
C ASP A 73 -10.07 -22.26 7.24
N LYS A 74 -10.19 -20.93 7.35
CA LYS A 74 -9.10 -20.06 7.78
C LYS A 74 -9.29 -19.73 9.24
N ARG A 75 -8.28 -19.98 10.06
CA ARG A 75 -8.33 -19.74 11.50
C ARG A 75 -7.16 -18.90 11.98
N PRO A 76 -7.38 -17.97 12.92
CA PRO A 76 -6.28 -17.25 13.54
C PRO A 76 -5.54 -18.13 14.56
N GLU A 77 -6.21 -19.12 15.17
CA GLU A 77 -5.58 -20.10 16.05
C GLU A 77 -5.04 -21.34 15.32
N GLY A 78 -3.90 -21.84 15.80
CA GLY A 78 -3.37 -23.14 15.43
C GLY A 78 -4.11 -24.30 16.12
N LEU A 79 -3.68 -25.53 15.84
CA LEU A 79 -4.22 -26.73 16.50
C LEU A 79 -3.96 -26.76 18.01
N ASP A 80 -2.97 -26.00 18.48
CA ASP A 80 -2.64 -25.80 19.89
C ASP A 80 -3.48 -24.69 20.56
N GLY A 81 -4.43 -24.08 19.83
CA GLY A 81 -5.28 -23.01 20.31
C GLY A 81 -4.59 -21.64 20.40
N LYS A 82 -3.34 -21.51 19.94
CA LYS A 82 -2.61 -20.23 20.00
C LYS A 82 -2.82 -19.43 18.73
N LEU A 83 -3.05 -18.12 18.91
CA LEU A 83 -3.09 -17.16 17.82
C LEU A 83 -1.78 -17.18 17.03
N ILE A 84 -1.88 -17.02 15.71
CA ILE A 84 -0.74 -16.95 14.80
C ILE A 84 0.21 -15.79 15.12
N GLY A 85 -0.32 -14.73 15.73
CA GLY A 85 0.46 -13.60 16.22
C GLY A 85 -0.41 -12.55 16.92
N PRO A 86 0.19 -11.43 17.35
CA PRO A 86 -0.52 -10.34 18.03
C PRO A 86 -1.71 -9.83 17.20
N LYS A 87 -2.88 -9.70 17.83
CA LYS A 87 -4.11 -9.17 17.23
C LYS A 87 -4.12 -7.63 17.30
N ALA A 88 -4.48 -6.98 16.20
CA ALA A 88 -4.71 -5.53 16.15
C ALA A 88 -6.17 -5.19 16.52
N ALA A 89 -6.55 -3.91 16.41
CA ALA A 89 -7.92 -3.49 16.66
C ALA A 89 -8.94 -4.11 15.68
N GLY A 90 -8.54 -4.27 14.41
CA GLY A 90 -9.38 -4.96 13.42
C GLY A 90 -9.40 -6.47 13.66
N ASP A 91 -10.60 -7.06 13.72
CA ASP A 91 -10.78 -8.49 14.03
C ASP A 91 -10.06 -9.48 13.12
N TRP A 92 -9.72 -9.04 11.92
CA TRP A 92 -9.07 -9.82 10.88
C TRP A 92 -7.54 -9.66 10.83
N LEU A 93 -6.96 -8.77 11.63
CA LEU A 93 -5.55 -8.39 11.52
C LEU A 93 -4.72 -9.03 12.63
N TYR A 94 -3.88 -10.00 12.25
CA TYR A 94 -2.93 -10.67 13.12
C TYR A 94 -1.51 -10.48 12.56
N SER A 95 -0.61 -9.90 13.35
CA SER A 95 0.77 -9.65 12.90
C SER A 95 1.52 -10.97 12.72
N TYR A 96 1.88 -11.29 11.48
CA TYR A 96 2.72 -12.46 11.17
C TYR A 96 3.75 -12.14 10.08
N PRO A 97 4.86 -11.45 10.43
CA PRO A 97 5.92 -11.07 9.49
C PRO A 97 6.54 -12.23 8.68
N PRO A 98 6.76 -13.45 9.22
CA PRO A 98 7.28 -14.57 8.43
C PRO A 98 6.40 -14.95 7.24
N GLY A 99 5.09 -14.72 7.33
CA GLY A 99 4.15 -14.94 6.23
C GLY A 99 4.41 -14.00 5.05
N PHE A 100 4.90 -12.79 5.33
CA PHE A 100 5.21 -11.80 4.30
C PHE A 100 6.36 -12.26 3.41
N TYR A 101 7.44 -12.75 4.03
CA TYR A 101 8.55 -13.38 3.30
C TYR A 101 8.06 -14.59 2.49
N LYS A 102 7.30 -15.50 3.11
CA LYS A 102 6.84 -16.75 2.48
C LYS A 102 5.98 -16.48 1.24
N VAL A 103 5.06 -15.51 1.30
CA VAL A 103 4.20 -15.21 0.16
C VAL A 103 4.96 -14.54 -0.97
N LEU A 104 5.94 -13.69 -0.68
CA LEU A 104 6.79 -13.07 -1.70
C LEU A 104 7.67 -14.11 -2.40
N MET A 105 8.26 -15.05 -1.66
CA MET A 105 9.01 -16.17 -2.25
C MET A 105 8.09 -17.08 -3.08
N HIS A 106 6.88 -17.34 -2.61
CA HIS A 106 5.88 -18.08 -3.39
C HIS A 106 5.57 -17.36 -4.71
N ILE A 107 5.34 -16.04 -4.68
CA ILE A 107 5.10 -15.25 -5.90
C ILE A 107 6.29 -15.36 -6.85
N LYS A 108 7.51 -15.25 -6.33
CA LYS A 108 8.74 -15.40 -7.11
C LYS A 108 8.80 -16.73 -7.83
N HIS A 109 8.59 -17.83 -7.12
CA HIS A 109 8.74 -19.18 -7.68
C HIS A 109 7.58 -19.61 -8.58
N THR A 110 6.37 -19.11 -8.34
CA THR A 110 5.17 -19.55 -9.06
C THR A 110 4.83 -18.66 -10.25
N TYR A 111 5.10 -17.35 -10.18
CA TYR A 111 4.63 -16.36 -11.16
C TYR A 111 5.75 -15.67 -11.95
N GLY A 112 6.90 -16.34 -12.09
CA GLY A 112 8.01 -15.87 -12.93
C GLY A 112 8.75 -14.66 -12.37
N ASP A 113 8.82 -14.54 -11.04
CA ASP A 113 9.54 -13.48 -10.33
C ASP A 113 9.23 -12.06 -10.83
N PRO A 114 7.97 -11.61 -10.76
CA PRO A 114 7.55 -10.30 -11.27
C PRO A 114 8.13 -9.15 -10.44
N VAL A 115 8.09 -7.93 -10.99
CA VAL A 115 8.35 -6.72 -10.19
C VAL A 115 7.20 -6.53 -9.21
N ILE A 116 7.49 -6.30 -7.94
CA ILE A 116 6.48 -6.15 -6.88
C ILE A 116 6.60 -4.77 -6.24
N LEU A 117 5.47 -4.10 -6.08
CA LEU A 117 5.31 -2.89 -5.29
C LEU A 117 4.42 -3.23 -4.10
N ILE A 118 4.92 -3.11 -2.88
CA ILE A 118 4.07 -3.28 -1.69
C ILE A 118 3.20 -2.03 -1.59
N THR A 119 1.96 -2.16 -2.04
CA THR A 119 1.03 -1.02 -2.17
C THR A 119 0.33 -0.70 -0.86
N GLU A 120 0.22 -1.68 0.04
CA GLU A 120 -0.27 -1.47 1.40
C GLU A 120 0.34 -2.49 2.39
N ASN A 121 0.68 -1.98 3.57
CA ASN A 121 0.98 -2.75 4.78
C ASN A 121 0.74 -1.84 5.99
N GLY A 122 0.07 -2.32 7.04
CA GLY A 122 -0.36 -1.43 8.13
C GLY A 122 -0.86 -2.11 9.39
N TRP A 123 -0.97 -1.33 10.46
CA TRP A 123 -1.47 -1.73 11.77
C TRP A 123 -2.63 -0.84 12.22
N SER A 124 -3.73 -1.44 12.66
CA SER A 124 -4.87 -0.72 13.24
C SER A 124 -4.78 -0.62 14.75
N GLU A 125 -5.01 0.58 15.27
CA GLU A 125 -5.25 0.84 16.69
C GLU A 125 -6.73 1.15 16.90
N GLU A 126 -7.23 0.87 18.10
CA GLU A 126 -8.59 1.23 18.50
C GLU A 126 -8.72 2.75 18.56
N ASN A 127 -9.87 3.27 18.15
CA ASN A 127 -10.16 4.68 18.33
C ASN A 127 -10.72 4.94 19.73
N HIS A 128 -9.89 5.54 20.58
CA HIS A 128 -10.33 6.12 21.85
C HIS A 128 -10.45 7.63 21.68
N ASN A 129 -11.69 8.15 21.71
CA ASN A 129 -11.96 9.60 21.56
C ASN A 129 -11.86 10.36 22.90
N ASP A 130 -11.65 9.64 24.00
CA ASP A 130 -11.65 10.10 25.38
C ASP A 130 -10.24 10.18 25.99
N ILE A 131 -9.20 9.95 25.18
CA ILE A 131 -7.80 10.05 25.59
C ILE A 131 -7.13 11.29 24.99
N GLU A 132 -6.12 11.80 25.70
CA GLU A 132 -5.29 12.91 25.23
C GLU A 132 -4.60 12.55 23.90
N ILE A 133 -4.43 13.55 23.02
CA ILE A 133 -3.86 13.37 21.67
C ILE A 133 -2.44 12.78 21.77
N GLU A 134 -1.65 13.21 22.75
CA GLU A 134 -0.31 12.70 23.00
C GLU A 134 -0.32 11.19 23.30
N VAL A 135 -1.31 10.71 24.04
CA VAL A 135 -1.49 9.29 24.34
C VAL A 135 -1.97 8.54 23.10
N ALA A 136 -2.91 9.09 22.34
CA ALA A 136 -3.37 8.52 21.08
C ALA A 136 -2.26 8.42 20.01
N CYS A 137 -1.27 9.31 20.07
CA CYS A 137 -0.11 9.32 19.19
C CYS A 137 0.99 8.32 19.61
N ALA A 138 0.91 7.73 20.81
CA ALA A 138 1.91 6.79 21.33
C ALA A 138 1.71 5.35 20.80
N ASP A 139 1.81 5.16 19.48
CA ASP A 139 1.44 3.95 18.75
C ASP A 139 2.58 2.91 18.57
N ILE A 140 3.14 2.43 19.68
CA ILE A 140 4.31 1.54 19.68
C ILE A 140 4.07 0.23 18.92
N LYS A 141 2.87 -0.36 18.99
CA LYS A 141 2.56 -1.61 18.27
C LYS A 141 2.61 -1.43 16.75
N ARG A 142 2.24 -0.25 16.24
CA ARG A 142 2.39 0.09 14.81
C ARG A 142 3.85 0.14 14.39
N ILE A 143 4.72 0.70 15.24
CA ILE A 143 6.17 0.67 15.02
C ILE A 143 6.69 -0.76 14.96
N ASP A 144 6.36 -1.59 15.95
CA ASP A 144 6.81 -2.99 16.02
C ASP A 144 6.34 -3.80 14.81
N TYR A 145 5.09 -3.58 14.38
CA TYR A 145 4.53 -4.17 13.18
C TYR A 145 5.35 -3.82 11.94
N HIS A 146 5.55 -2.53 11.66
CA HIS A 146 6.29 -2.11 10.48
C HIS A 146 7.75 -2.52 10.52
N HIS A 147 8.41 -2.37 11.66
CA HIS A 147 9.81 -2.78 11.83
C HIS A 147 9.99 -4.27 11.50
N SER A 148 9.17 -5.14 12.08
CA SER A 148 9.27 -6.59 11.82
C SER A 148 8.89 -6.97 10.39
N HIS A 149 7.86 -6.35 9.79
CA HIS A 149 7.49 -6.61 8.39
C HIS A 149 8.57 -6.14 7.41
N LEU A 150 9.19 -4.98 7.64
CA LEU A 150 10.29 -4.48 6.81
C LEU A 150 11.54 -5.36 6.93
N GLN A 151 11.82 -5.96 8.09
CA GLN A 151 12.90 -6.93 8.25
C GLN A 151 12.70 -8.16 7.35
N TYR A 152 11.51 -8.78 7.39
CA TYR A 152 11.21 -9.93 6.53
C TYR A 152 11.09 -9.58 5.05
N LEU A 153 10.64 -8.36 4.73
CA LEU A 153 10.66 -7.85 3.36
C LEU A 153 12.08 -7.71 2.84
N ARG A 154 12.99 -7.17 3.65
CA ARG A 154 14.41 -7.08 3.31
C ARG A 154 15.00 -8.48 3.09
N ASP A 155 14.69 -9.45 3.94
CA ASP A 155 15.18 -10.81 3.78
C ASP A 155 14.67 -11.45 2.48
N ALA A 156 13.42 -11.19 2.08
CA ALA A 156 12.90 -11.64 0.79
C ALA A 156 13.63 -11.00 -0.39
N ILE A 157 13.96 -9.71 -0.29
CA ILE A 157 14.73 -9.01 -1.33
C ILE A 157 16.17 -9.52 -1.40
N ARG A 158 16.80 -9.83 -0.25
CA ARG A 158 18.11 -10.50 -0.19
C ARG A 158 18.10 -11.85 -0.90
N ASP A 159 17.01 -12.58 -0.77
CA ASP A 159 16.80 -13.87 -1.44
C ASP A 159 16.27 -13.72 -2.87
N GLY A 160 16.34 -12.50 -3.41
CA GLY A 160 16.19 -12.18 -4.82
C GLY A 160 14.78 -11.83 -5.26
N VAL A 161 13.81 -11.62 -4.36
CA VAL A 161 12.49 -11.10 -4.75
C VAL A 161 12.64 -9.66 -5.24
N ARG A 162 12.05 -9.35 -6.40
CA ARG A 162 12.15 -8.02 -7.03
C ARG A 162 11.14 -7.01 -6.47
N VAL A 163 11.31 -6.59 -5.22
CA VAL A 163 10.48 -5.53 -4.63
C VAL A 163 11.07 -4.16 -4.90
N VAL A 164 10.26 -3.27 -5.50
CA VAL A 164 10.66 -1.92 -5.92
C VAL A 164 9.94 -0.83 -5.15
N GLY A 165 9.25 -1.13 -4.05
CA GLY A 165 8.59 -0.13 -3.25
C GLY A 165 7.76 -0.68 -2.11
N TYR A 166 7.51 0.22 -1.15
CA TYR A 166 6.71 -0.04 0.02
C TYR A 166 5.93 1.20 0.41
N PHE A 167 4.63 1.06 0.57
CA PHE A 167 3.71 2.09 1.03
C PHE A 167 2.99 1.62 2.28
N ALA A 168 3.15 2.39 3.36
CA ALA A 168 2.41 2.15 4.60
C ALA A 168 0.95 2.54 4.42
N TRP A 169 0.04 1.64 4.77
CA TRP A 169 -1.37 1.98 4.97
C TRP A 169 -1.55 2.42 6.43
N SER A 170 -1.79 3.70 6.70
CA SER A 170 -1.99 4.79 5.73
C SER A 170 -1.28 6.07 6.18
N LEU A 171 -1.25 7.07 5.29
CA LEU A 171 -0.66 8.37 5.64
C LEU A 171 -1.34 8.97 6.88
N MET A 172 -2.67 8.94 6.97
CA MET A 172 -3.42 9.54 8.06
C MET A 172 -4.65 8.70 8.40
N ASP A 173 -5.16 8.86 9.62
CA ASP A 173 -6.42 8.22 10.00
C ASP A 173 -7.53 8.61 9.01
N ASN A 174 -8.33 7.62 8.63
CA ASN A 174 -9.32 7.75 7.57
C ASN A 174 -10.54 6.86 7.86
N PHE A 175 -11.48 6.80 6.91
CA PHE A 175 -12.70 6.00 7.01
C PHE A 175 -12.42 4.56 6.57
N GLU A 176 -12.39 3.62 7.52
CA GLU A 176 -12.07 2.21 7.30
C GLU A 176 -13.34 1.39 6.98
N TRP A 177 -14.00 1.73 5.87
CA TRP A 177 -15.08 0.94 5.28
C TRP A 177 -16.18 0.56 6.29
N LYS A 178 -16.28 -0.74 6.64
CA LYS A 178 -17.28 -1.29 7.56
C LYS A 178 -17.05 -0.87 9.02
N ASP A 179 -15.81 -0.56 9.37
CA ASP A 179 -15.40 -0.19 10.72
C ASP A 179 -15.48 1.33 10.91
N GLY A 180 -15.74 2.09 9.83
CA GLY A 180 -15.88 3.53 9.86
C GLY A 180 -14.65 4.21 10.49
N TYR A 181 -14.86 5.05 11.50
CA TYR A 181 -13.78 5.72 12.24
C TYR A 181 -13.45 5.03 13.57
N SER A 182 -13.90 3.79 13.79
CA SER A 182 -13.64 3.06 15.05
C SER A 182 -12.23 2.49 15.15
N VAL A 183 -11.53 2.37 14.02
CA VAL A 183 -10.14 1.93 13.95
C VAL A 183 -9.29 2.97 13.21
N ARG A 184 -8.01 3.02 13.57
CA ARG A 184 -7.07 4.02 13.07
C ARG A 184 -5.84 3.33 12.47
N PHE A 185 -5.58 3.52 11.19
CA PHE A 185 -4.40 2.99 10.48
C PHE A 185 -3.30 4.04 10.24
N GLY A 186 -3.60 5.31 10.43
CA GLY A 186 -2.75 6.41 9.98
C GLY A 186 -1.44 6.51 10.74
N LEU A 187 -0.38 6.90 10.04
CA LEU A 187 0.85 7.45 10.63
C LEU A 187 0.60 8.81 11.29
N PHE A 188 -0.42 9.54 10.82
CA PHE A 188 -0.87 10.79 11.41
C PHE A 188 -2.24 10.59 12.07
N TYR A 189 -2.36 10.98 13.33
CA TYR A 189 -3.63 11.08 14.03
C TYR A 189 -4.45 12.20 13.41
N VAL A 190 -5.74 11.96 13.15
CA VAL A 190 -6.70 12.98 12.74
C VAL A 190 -7.67 13.22 13.87
N ASP A 191 -7.71 14.45 14.36
CA ASP A 191 -8.69 14.89 15.35
C ASP A 191 -10.03 15.12 14.65
N TYR A 192 -10.99 14.21 14.86
CA TYR A 192 -12.31 14.34 14.25
C TYR A 192 -13.22 15.34 14.99
N ASN A 193 -12.82 15.79 16.19
CA ASN A 193 -13.65 16.58 17.10
C ASN A 193 -13.33 18.09 17.06
N ASP A 194 -12.14 18.48 16.60
CA ASP A 194 -11.71 19.90 16.56
C ASP A 194 -12.39 20.74 15.45
N GLY A 195 -13.22 20.12 14.59
CA GLY A 195 -13.90 20.74 13.47
C GLY A 195 -12.97 21.21 12.33
N LYS A 196 -11.66 20.99 12.43
CA LYS A 196 -10.64 21.35 11.44
C LYS A 196 -9.92 20.13 10.88
N TYR A 197 -10.12 18.96 11.48
CA TYR A 197 -9.41 17.74 11.18
C TYR A 197 -7.90 17.93 11.32
N THR A 198 -7.43 18.50 12.45
CA THR A 198 -5.98 18.72 12.62
C THR A 198 -5.23 17.38 12.62
N ARG A 199 -4.05 17.36 11.98
CA ARG A 199 -3.19 16.19 11.84
C ARG A 199 -2.03 16.28 12.81
N TYR A 200 -1.82 15.23 13.60
CA TYR A 200 -0.71 15.12 14.54
C TYR A 200 0.16 13.92 14.16
N PRO A 201 1.49 14.07 13.99
CA PRO A 201 2.35 12.94 13.70
C PRO A 201 2.38 11.98 14.90
N LYS A 202 2.08 10.70 14.66
CA LYS A 202 2.23 9.67 15.69
C LYS A 202 3.70 9.26 15.83
N ASN A 203 4.02 8.50 16.88
CA ASN A 203 5.37 7.98 17.09
C ASN A 203 5.85 7.15 15.88
N SER A 204 4.95 6.43 15.20
CA SER A 204 5.25 5.71 13.96
C SER A 204 5.65 6.62 12.79
N ALA A 205 5.04 7.81 12.63
CA ALA A 205 5.48 8.78 11.63
C ALA A 205 6.90 9.28 11.91
N ILE A 206 7.17 9.61 13.18
CA ILE A 206 8.51 10.03 13.63
C ILE A 206 9.52 8.90 13.45
N TRP A 207 9.13 7.65 13.73
CA TRP A 207 9.97 6.48 13.52
C TRP A 207 10.31 6.29 12.03
N PHE A 208 9.33 6.38 11.12
CA PHE A 208 9.59 6.30 9.68
C PHE A 208 10.52 7.42 9.20
N MET A 209 10.33 8.65 9.69
CA MET A 209 11.23 9.77 9.39
C MET A 209 12.67 9.43 9.79
N ASN A 210 12.88 8.99 11.03
CA ASN A 210 14.21 8.62 11.55
C ASN A 210 14.82 7.43 10.82
N PHE A 211 14.01 6.41 10.52
CA PHE A 211 14.41 5.23 9.74
C PHE A 211 14.99 5.69 8.40
N LEU A 212 14.26 6.52 7.66
CA LEU A 212 14.68 7.02 6.35
C LEU A 212 15.90 7.95 6.40
N GLU A 213 16.02 8.81 7.42
CA GLU A 213 17.17 9.69 7.59
C GLU A 213 18.45 8.92 7.93
N ASN A 214 18.36 7.91 8.79
CA ASN A 214 19.51 7.08 9.15
C ASN A 214 20.07 6.36 7.93
N HIS A 215 19.21 5.88 7.02
CA HIS A 215 19.64 5.30 5.76
C HIS A 215 20.39 6.29 4.87
N LYS A 216 19.94 7.55 4.77
CA LYS A 216 20.67 8.58 4.01
C LYS A 216 22.09 8.75 4.54
N LYS A 217 22.23 8.91 5.87
CA LYS A 217 23.54 9.07 6.53
C LYS A 217 24.47 7.88 6.31
N VAL A 218 23.96 6.65 6.40
CA VAL A 218 24.75 5.43 6.13
C VAL A 218 25.19 5.38 4.66
N SER A 219 24.29 5.69 3.73
CA SER A 219 24.61 5.70 2.29
C SER A 219 25.67 6.75 1.93
N GLU A 220 25.65 7.92 2.55
CA GLU A 220 26.62 8.99 2.35
C GLU A 220 28.00 8.62 2.92
N LYS A 221 28.04 8.05 4.14
CA LYS A 221 29.29 7.55 4.73
C LYS A 221 29.93 6.46 3.89
N LYS A 222 29.14 5.55 3.32
CA LYS A 222 29.65 4.47 2.46
C LYS A 222 30.25 5.01 1.17
N LYS A 223 29.55 5.95 0.50
CA LYS A 223 30.08 6.65 -0.69
C LYS A 223 31.40 7.35 -0.39
N LEU A 224 31.46 8.08 0.73
CA LEU A 224 32.68 8.76 1.14
C LEU A 224 33.83 7.78 1.41
N HIS A 225 33.55 6.64 2.05
CA HIS A 225 34.54 5.59 2.30
C HIS A 225 35.06 4.95 1.00
N GLU A 226 34.18 4.62 0.06
CA GLU A 226 34.55 4.09 -1.26
C GLU A 226 35.37 5.10 -2.07
N GLU A 227 34.98 6.37 -2.09
CA GLU A 227 35.75 7.44 -2.74
C GLU A 227 37.15 7.60 -2.12
N THR A 228 37.24 7.52 -0.79
CA THR A 228 38.51 7.59 -0.06
C THR A 228 39.41 6.39 -0.37
N MET A 229 38.83 5.19 -0.44
CA MET A 229 39.53 3.95 -0.83
C MET A 229 40.05 4.02 -2.28
N VAL A 230 39.25 4.53 -3.21
CA VAL A 230 39.68 4.72 -4.60
C VAL A 230 40.80 5.77 -4.68
N GLN A 231 40.69 6.88 -3.93
CA GLN A 231 41.72 7.92 -3.91
C GLN A 231 43.05 7.41 -3.31
N SER A 232 43.02 6.57 -2.27
CA SER A 232 44.23 5.99 -1.67
C SER A 232 44.92 4.96 -2.57
N LEU A 233 44.15 4.16 -3.32
CA LEU A 233 44.68 3.24 -4.33
C LEU A 233 45.33 4.00 -5.50
N VAL A 234 44.74 5.12 -5.92
CA VAL A 234 45.30 5.99 -6.97
C VAL A 234 46.55 6.73 -6.49
N SER A 235 46.64 7.13 -5.22
CA SER A 235 47.83 7.81 -4.69
C SER A 235 49.01 6.87 -4.39
N ASN A 236 48.73 5.61 -4.05
CA ASN A 236 49.76 4.60 -3.74
C ASN A 236 50.30 3.84 -4.98
N THR A 237 49.73 4.04 -6.17
CA THR A 237 50.23 3.42 -7.40
C THR A 237 51.34 4.26 -8.04
N ARG A 238 52.61 3.92 -7.73
CA ARG A 238 53.81 4.46 -8.42
C ARG A 238 54.05 3.77 -9.76
N PHE A 239 53.16 3.90 -10.75
CA PHE A 239 53.44 3.52 -12.15
C PHE A 239 52.68 4.41 -13.13
N PRO A 240 53.20 4.64 -14.36
CA PRO A 240 52.67 5.62 -15.31
C PRO A 240 51.43 5.06 -16.04
N VAL A 241 50.35 4.79 -15.29
CA VAL A 241 49.06 4.30 -15.84
C VAL A 241 47.91 5.24 -15.47
N ILE A 242 48.24 6.45 -15.01
CA ILE A 242 47.29 7.47 -14.54
C ILE A 242 46.25 7.85 -15.63
N SER A 243 46.59 7.72 -16.91
CA SER A 243 45.70 8.06 -18.03
C SER A 243 44.63 6.99 -18.33
N TYR A 244 44.86 5.72 -17.99
CA TYR A 244 43.94 4.61 -18.29
C TYR A 244 42.95 4.39 -17.15
N LEU A 245 43.39 4.48 -15.89
CA LEU A 245 42.53 4.30 -14.71
C LEU A 245 41.54 5.46 -14.49
N ARG A 246 41.92 6.71 -14.82
CA ARG A 246 40.98 7.85 -14.79
C ARG A 246 39.80 7.70 -15.76
N ARG A 247 39.99 7.02 -16.91
CA ARG A 247 38.90 6.76 -17.87
C ARG A 247 37.97 5.64 -17.40
N LEU A 248 38.49 4.65 -16.67
CA LEU A 248 37.72 3.55 -16.12
C LEU A 248 36.88 3.98 -14.90
N SER A 249 37.44 4.76 -13.97
CA SER A 249 36.69 5.27 -12.81
C SER A 249 35.53 6.18 -13.24
N GLY A 250 35.77 7.06 -14.21
CA GLY A 250 34.72 7.92 -14.78
C GLY A 250 33.65 7.19 -15.59
N ARG A 251 33.90 5.97 -16.08
CA ARG A 251 32.88 5.13 -16.75
C ARG A 251 32.12 4.24 -15.76
N LEU A 252 32.78 3.75 -14.71
CA LEU A 252 32.15 2.96 -13.65
C LEU A 252 31.23 3.83 -12.77
N LEU A 253 31.64 5.04 -12.40
CA LEU A 253 30.80 6.00 -11.67
C LEU A 253 29.56 6.43 -12.48
N ARG A 254 29.69 6.59 -13.80
CA ARG A 254 28.55 6.87 -14.71
C ARG A 254 27.60 5.68 -14.89
N ARG A 255 28.11 4.44 -14.85
CA ARG A 255 27.28 3.23 -14.87
C ARG A 255 26.53 3.02 -13.56
N ALA A 256 27.11 3.38 -12.42
CA ALA A 256 26.45 3.35 -11.12
C ALA A 256 25.38 4.46 -10.99
N SER A 257 25.63 5.66 -11.51
CA SER A 257 24.61 6.74 -11.52
C SER A 257 23.48 6.49 -12.51
N GLY A 258 23.76 5.86 -13.66
CA GLY A 258 22.76 5.57 -14.71
C GLY A 258 21.69 4.55 -14.32
N LYS A 259 21.94 3.67 -13.34
CA LYS A 259 20.90 2.75 -12.81
C LYS A 259 19.82 3.48 -12.01
N ASN A 260 20.16 4.60 -11.35
CA ASN A 260 19.18 5.47 -10.68
C ASN A 260 18.45 6.41 -11.65
N GLU A 261 19.06 6.71 -12.80
CA GLU A 261 18.45 7.58 -13.82
C GLU A 261 17.38 6.86 -14.66
N PHE A 262 17.48 5.53 -14.80
CA PHE A 262 16.41 4.71 -15.40
C PHE A 262 15.09 4.87 -14.64
N PHE A 263 15.11 4.94 -13.30
CA PHE A 263 13.93 5.16 -12.47
C PHE A 263 13.38 6.59 -12.53
N ARG A 264 14.22 7.60 -12.80
CA ARG A 264 13.76 8.99 -12.97
C ARG A 264 13.13 9.24 -14.34
N ARG A 265 13.61 8.56 -15.40
CA ARG A 265 13.10 8.76 -16.76
C ARG A 265 11.76 8.09 -17.04
N THR A 266 11.43 6.97 -16.39
CA THR A 266 10.14 6.30 -16.61
C THR A 266 8.94 7.12 -16.09
N PHE A 267 9.15 8.20 -15.33
CA PHE A 267 8.07 9.07 -14.82
C PHE A 267 8.00 10.47 -15.45
N LEU A 268 8.94 10.85 -16.33
CA LEU A 268 9.00 12.23 -16.86
C LEU A 268 9.18 12.37 -18.37
N ASP A 269 9.32 11.30 -19.15
CA ASP A 269 9.36 11.37 -20.62
C ASP A 269 8.04 10.87 -21.24
N CYS A 270 7.00 11.69 -21.15
CA CYS A 270 5.88 11.69 -22.12
C CYS A 270 5.95 13.00 -22.92
N HIS A 271 6.68 12.98 -24.04
CA HIS A 271 6.67 14.07 -25.02
C HIS A 271 5.80 13.69 -26.24
N PRO A 272 5.33 14.64 -27.07
CA PRO A 272 3.96 14.71 -27.51
C PRO A 272 3.90 14.48 -29.03
N SER A 273 3.41 13.33 -29.45
CA SER A 273 3.07 13.12 -30.85
C SER A 273 1.76 12.37 -30.91
N GLY A 274 0.72 13.09 -31.32
CA GLY A 274 -0.66 12.65 -31.29
C GLY A 274 -0.91 11.38 -32.11
N ILE A 275 -1.82 10.57 -31.60
CA ILE A 275 -3.03 10.09 -32.29
C ILE A 275 -3.91 9.42 -31.20
N HIS A 276 -5.18 9.79 -31.21
CA HIS A 276 -6.24 9.39 -30.28
C HIS A 276 -6.29 7.90 -29.93
N ARG A 277 -6.27 7.55 -28.63
CA ARG A 277 -7.17 6.56 -28.01
C ARG A 277 -7.48 6.97 -26.56
N ARG A 278 -8.78 6.95 -26.23
CA ARG A 278 -9.36 7.39 -24.94
C ARG A 278 -8.98 6.41 -23.82
N CYS A 279 -8.21 6.88 -22.83
CA CYS A 279 -8.20 6.29 -21.49
C CYS A 279 -9.24 7.04 -20.65
N CYS A 280 -10.25 6.32 -20.16
CA CYS A 280 -11.19 6.81 -19.16
C CYS A 280 -10.46 6.95 -17.81
N CYS A 281 -10.05 8.16 -17.47
CA CYS A 281 -9.87 8.58 -16.08
C CYS A 281 -11.11 9.39 -15.69
N LEU A 282 -11.97 8.82 -14.85
CA LEU A 282 -13.01 9.56 -14.14
C LEU A 282 -12.33 10.43 -13.07
N ALA A 283 -11.95 11.64 -13.47
CA ALA A 283 -11.76 12.74 -12.54
C ALA A 283 -13.12 13.41 -12.32
N PHE A 284 -13.54 13.53 -11.06
CA PHE A 284 -14.65 14.39 -10.67
C PHE A 284 -14.28 15.84 -10.98
N SER A 285 -14.76 16.35 -12.11
CA SER A 285 -14.93 17.79 -12.33
C SER A 285 -16.37 18.15 -12.00
N THR A 286 -16.52 19.17 -11.15
CA THR A 286 -17.74 19.94 -10.86
C THR A 286 -18.85 19.84 -11.92
N LEU A 287 -19.98 19.24 -11.55
CA LEU A 287 -21.23 19.33 -12.31
C LEU A 287 -22.03 20.56 -11.83
N PRO A 288 -22.68 21.30 -12.74
CA PRO A 288 -23.56 22.40 -12.39
C PRO A 288 -24.87 21.88 -11.76
N SER A 289 -25.40 22.67 -10.83
CA SER A 289 -26.70 22.46 -10.18
C SER A 289 -27.83 22.25 -11.20
N LEU A 290 -28.55 21.13 -11.08
CA LEU A 290 -29.82 20.89 -11.77
C LEU A 290 -30.99 21.00 -10.78
N PRO A 291 -32.17 21.48 -11.24
CA PRO A 291 -33.28 21.93 -10.39
C PRO A 291 -34.07 20.76 -9.77
N PRO A 292 -34.89 21.02 -8.73
CA PRO A 292 -35.64 19.97 -8.04
C PRO A 292 -36.71 19.37 -8.96
N VAL A 293 -36.81 18.04 -8.98
CA VAL A 293 -37.88 17.31 -9.66
C VAL A 293 -38.96 16.97 -8.64
N ASP A 294 -40.18 17.42 -8.93
CA ASP A 294 -41.41 17.15 -8.21
C ASP A 294 -41.72 15.65 -8.12
N LEU A 295 -42.01 15.17 -6.92
CA LEU A 295 -42.60 13.85 -6.69
C LEU A 295 -44.12 13.98 -6.64
N LEU A 296 -44.81 13.39 -7.61
CA LEU A 296 -46.26 13.15 -7.58
C LEU A 296 -46.58 11.73 -7.08
N PRO A 297 -47.75 11.51 -6.45
CA PRO A 297 -47.90 10.51 -5.39
C PRO A 297 -48.57 9.21 -5.86
N GLU A 298 -48.15 8.08 -5.27
CA GLU A 298 -48.99 6.87 -5.26
C GLU A 298 -49.96 6.87 -4.08
N LYS A 299 -51.23 6.60 -4.41
CA LYS A 299 -52.37 6.42 -3.49
C LYS A 299 -52.33 5.03 -2.85
N GLY A 300 -52.58 4.91 -1.54
CA GLY A 300 -52.96 3.60 -0.98
C GLY A 300 -53.04 3.38 0.53
N LYS A 301 -53.96 4.06 1.23
CA LYS A 301 -54.81 3.59 2.36
C LYS A 301 -54.21 3.08 3.71
N ARG A 302 -54.68 3.78 4.78
CA ARG A 302 -55.01 3.37 6.18
C ARG A 302 -53.84 3.27 7.19
N ASP A 303 -53.92 3.68 8.45
CA ASP A 303 -54.84 4.51 9.25
C ASP A 303 -54.12 4.92 10.56
N ALA A 304 -54.52 6.08 11.11
CA ALA A 304 -54.49 6.53 12.53
C ALA A 304 -53.16 6.68 13.33
N GLY A 305 -52.94 7.89 13.88
CA GLY A 305 -52.20 8.07 15.14
C GLY A 305 -51.45 9.40 15.40
N SER A 306 -52.17 10.48 15.72
CA SER A 306 -51.80 11.59 16.64
C SER A 306 -50.54 12.49 16.44
N LYS A 307 -50.85 13.77 16.14
CA LYS A 307 -50.40 15.04 16.79
C LYS A 307 -48.91 15.44 16.84
N SER A 308 -48.55 16.40 15.97
CA SER A 308 -47.62 17.54 16.19
C SER A 308 -48.30 18.65 17.03
N PRO A 309 -47.68 19.81 17.44
CA PRO A 309 -46.52 20.56 16.88
C PRO A 309 -45.50 21.05 17.96
N ALA A 310 -44.39 21.77 17.73
CA ALA A 310 -44.16 23.01 16.99
C ALA A 310 -42.64 23.40 17.02
N THR A 311 -42.01 23.75 15.88
CA THR A 311 -41.49 25.08 15.45
C THR A 311 -40.34 25.76 16.23
N SER A 312 -39.22 26.03 15.54
CA SER A 312 -38.49 27.34 15.46
C SER A 312 -37.21 27.16 14.61
N SER A 313 -37.21 27.55 13.33
CA SER A 313 -36.82 28.84 12.74
C SER A 313 -35.30 29.10 12.63
N CYS A 314 -34.79 28.95 11.40
CA CYS A 314 -33.47 29.36 10.92
C CYS A 314 -33.30 30.89 10.85
N HIS A 315 -32.08 31.38 11.12
CA HIS A 315 -31.58 32.63 10.54
C HIS A 315 -30.11 32.50 10.11
N HIS A 316 -29.89 32.64 8.80
CA HIS A 316 -28.60 32.85 8.15
C HIS A 316 -28.15 34.31 8.26
N ARG A 317 -26.87 34.55 8.58
CA ARG A 317 -26.09 35.69 8.07
C ARG A 317 -24.60 35.32 7.96
N ASN A 318 -23.98 35.70 6.84
CA ASN A 318 -22.55 35.76 6.56
C ASN A 318 -22.32 37.03 5.69
N PRO A 319 -21.10 37.57 5.52
CA PRO A 319 -20.03 37.89 6.47
C PRO A 319 -19.53 39.36 6.27
N PRO A 320 -18.33 39.75 6.76
CA PRO A 320 -17.35 40.24 5.78
C PRO A 320 -15.92 39.71 5.99
N ALA A 321 -15.15 39.77 4.90
CA ALA A 321 -13.79 39.28 4.73
C ALA A 321 -12.73 40.25 5.26
N THR A 322 -11.63 39.72 5.80
CA THR A 322 -10.21 39.92 5.42
C THR A 322 -9.27 39.70 6.61
N SER A 323 -8.37 38.73 6.49
CA SER A 323 -6.95 38.92 6.86
C SER A 323 -6.11 37.80 6.24
N LEU A 324 -5.00 38.23 5.65
CA LEU A 324 -4.01 37.45 4.94
C LEU A 324 -3.23 36.54 5.92
N LEU A 325 -3.12 35.25 5.60
CA LEU A 325 -2.13 34.35 6.20
C LEU A 325 -1.12 33.92 5.11
N PRO A 326 0.17 33.75 5.45
CA PRO A 326 1.23 33.49 4.48
C PRO A 326 1.14 32.06 3.92
N PRO A 327 1.72 31.78 2.74
CA PRO A 327 1.67 30.46 2.14
C PRO A 327 2.51 29.48 2.95
N VAL A 328 1.85 28.48 3.53
CA VAL A 328 2.51 27.31 4.12
C VAL A 328 2.89 26.37 2.97
N ASN A 329 4.17 26.35 2.63
CA ASN A 329 4.74 25.38 1.71
C ASN A 329 4.75 24.00 2.37
N HIS A 330 3.71 23.20 2.16
CA HIS A 330 3.76 21.77 2.46
C HIS A 330 4.10 20.98 1.19
N HIS A 331 5.40 20.73 0.99
CA HIS A 331 5.84 19.63 0.13
C HIS A 331 5.58 18.31 0.86
N TYR A 332 4.40 17.72 0.63
CA TYR A 332 4.14 16.34 1.03
C TYR A 332 4.92 15.42 0.09
N HIS A 333 6.09 14.98 0.51
CA HIS A 333 6.80 13.90 -0.15
C HIS A 333 6.04 12.60 0.06
N LEU A 334 5.39 12.08 -0.99
CA LEU A 334 5.01 10.67 -1.05
C LEU A 334 6.27 9.82 -0.83
N LEU A 335 6.31 9.10 0.28
CA LEU A 335 7.45 8.31 0.73
C LEU A 335 7.54 7.01 -0.08
N LEU A 336 8.39 7.02 -1.11
CA LEU A 336 8.88 5.81 -1.79
C LEU A 336 9.99 5.17 -0.93
N LEU A 337 9.62 4.18 -0.09
CA LEU A 337 10.58 3.37 0.70
C LEU A 337 11.39 2.37 -0.15
N ALA A 338 11.02 2.20 -1.42
CA ALA A 338 11.65 1.40 -2.47
C ALA A 338 13.18 1.32 -2.45
N ALA A 339 13.81 2.49 -2.60
CA ALA A 339 15.24 2.61 -2.82
C ALA A 339 16.05 2.28 -1.56
N VAL A 340 15.41 2.33 -0.39
CA VAL A 340 16.04 2.09 0.91
C VAL A 340 16.19 0.60 1.18
N ILE A 341 15.19 -0.21 0.82
CA ILE A 341 15.16 -1.65 1.14
C ILE A 341 15.99 -2.46 0.15
N SER A 342 15.98 -2.11 -1.14
CA SER A 342 16.80 -2.80 -2.17
C SER A 342 18.31 -2.61 -1.98
N HIS A 343 18.75 -1.47 -1.44
CA HIS A 343 20.18 -1.16 -1.30
C HIS A 343 20.86 -1.92 -0.15
N GLU A 344 20.13 -2.31 0.91
CA GLU A 344 20.69 -3.17 1.97
C GLU A 344 20.92 -4.61 1.49
N ALA A 345 20.08 -5.10 0.60
CA ALA A 345 20.16 -6.48 0.14
C ALA A 345 21.44 -6.78 -0.67
N GLU A 346 21.98 -5.79 -1.37
CA GLU A 346 23.21 -5.92 -2.16
C GLU A 346 24.49 -5.64 -1.36
N THR A 347 24.41 -5.25 -0.08
CA THR A 347 25.55 -4.62 0.62
C THR A 347 26.05 -5.26 1.93
N GLN A 348 25.65 -6.49 2.22
CA GLN A 348 26.31 -7.41 3.17
C GLN A 348 26.45 -8.79 2.53
#